data_AF-Q3ATM4-F1
#
_entry.id   AF-Q3ATM4-F1
#
_cell.length_a   1.000
_cell.length_b   1.000
_cell.length_c   1.000
_cell.angle_alpha   90.00
_cell.angle_beta   90.00
_cell.angle_gamma   90.00
#
_symmetry.space_group_name_H-M   'P 1'
#
loop_
_entity.id
_entity.type
_entity.pdbx_description
1 polymer ?
#
loop_
_entity_poly.entity_id
_entity_poly.type
_entity_poly.pdbx_seq_one_letter_code
_entity_poly.pdbx_strand_id
1 'polypeptide(L)'
;MSNAKIFYHDIGDYYSREEKLALIKKYHSLAHPNMQWQQLQPNEHGDWISQRNDLFETFIPLGDKENKKADTFFVPFYSRGLASARDSWCYNSSKTTLENNIRTLIEFYNQQRIAYFNTIDKDSKITVENFIDYDSSKITWNRGLKNDLEKNKAIDFNRDYIITGLYRPFNKQKIYFARELNDMVYQIPKIFPASNSKNYVICVSGVGASKDFSVLITNCIPDIQLQFNGQCFPLYYYEKQEKSNPTLFDAAKEPDYIRRDGVSNFILEQAQKRYGNRVTKEDIFYYVYGILHSPDYRTRFASDLKKMLPRLPLVENVKDFWHFSKAGRELAELHINYEAVPPAKGVILLYNNIPTEEIEKGLQSSKMQEINYMVTKMRFPKKDQKDTIHYNNQITITNIPLKAYDYIVNGKSAIEWIMERYQITTHKESGITNNPNDWATEVGNPRYILDLLLSIINVSLQTVEIVNNLPKLEF
;
A
#
# COMPACT_ATOMS: atom_id res chain seq x y z
N MET A 1 -5.36 49.23 0.97
CA MET A 1 -4.31 48.62 1.81
C MET A 1 -3.30 47.99 0.88
N SER A 2 -2.00 48.29 1.00
CA SER A 2 -0.99 47.62 0.19
C SER A 2 -0.87 46.17 0.63
N ASN A 3 -1.20 45.22 -0.24
CA ASN A 3 -1.03 43.80 0.05
C ASN A 3 0.45 43.50 0.34
N ALA A 4 0.73 42.70 1.37
CA ALA A 4 2.06 42.22 1.68
C ALA A 4 2.63 41.47 0.45
N LYS A 5 3.90 41.73 0.11
CA LYS A 5 4.59 41.06 -1.00
C LYS A 5 5.36 39.86 -0.49
N ILE A 6 5.27 38.73 -1.19
CA ILE A 6 6.03 37.52 -0.88
C ILE A 6 7.13 37.39 -1.94
N PHE A 7 8.39 37.30 -1.49
CA PHE A 7 9.54 37.03 -2.35
C PHE A 7 10.08 35.65 -2.01
N TYR A 8 10.08 34.75 -3.00
CA TYR A 8 10.51 33.37 -2.88
C TYR A 8 11.73 33.11 -3.75
N HIS A 9 12.63 32.25 -3.29
CA HIS A 9 13.75 31.77 -4.07
C HIS A 9 13.96 30.30 -3.73
N ASP A 10 13.92 29.45 -4.76
CA ASP A 10 14.31 28.06 -4.61
C ASP A 10 15.82 27.93 -4.78
N ILE A 11 16.47 27.26 -3.83
CA ILE A 11 17.92 27.01 -3.90
C ILE A 11 18.27 26.02 -5.02
N GLY A 12 17.30 25.24 -5.48
CA GLY A 12 17.43 24.23 -6.53
C GLY A 12 17.60 22.81 -5.98
N ASP A 13 17.30 21.84 -6.85
CA ASP A 13 17.39 20.42 -6.54
C ASP A 13 18.83 19.90 -6.60
N TYR A 14 19.05 18.74 -5.96
CA TYR A 14 20.29 17.96 -6.00
C TYR A 14 21.56 18.58 -5.43
N TYR A 15 21.50 19.77 -4.81
CA TYR A 15 22.62 20.29 -4.04
C TYR A 15 22.84 19.51 -2.73
N SER A 16 24.10 19.15 -2.48
CA SER A 16 24.59 18.68 -1.18
C SER A 16 24.50 19.77 -0.12
N ARG A 17 24.67 19.38 1.15
CA ARG A 17 24.70 20.34 2.27
C ARG A 17 25.81 21.38 2.06
N GLU A 18 27.00 20.93 1.68
CA GLU A 18 28.19 21.75 1.53
C GLU A 18 28.02 22.76 0.38
N GLU A 19 27.41 22.34 -0.73
CA GLU A 19 27.11 23.24 -1.85
C GLU A 19 26.05 24.29 -1.47
N LYS A 20 24.99 23.89 -0.75
CA LYS A 20 23.98 24.86 -0.25
C LYS A 20 24.62 25.91 0.66
N LEU A 21 25.51 25.49 1.57
CA LEU A 21 26.23 26.42 2.45
C LEU A 21 27.22 27.29 1.68
N ALA A 22 27.90 26.75 0.66
CA ALA A 22 28.77 27.52 -0.21
C ALA A 22 27.99 28.58 -1.01
N LEU A 23 26.78 28.26 -1.49
CA LEU A 23 25.89 29.23 -2.15
C LEU A 23 25.47 30.35 -1.19
N ILE A 24 25.04 30.03 0.03
CA ILE A 24 24.70 31.04 1.04
C ILE A 24 25.90 31.94 1.34
N LYS A 25 27.09 31.33 1.53
CA LYS A 25 28.34 32.07 1.76
C LYS A 25 28.68 32.96 0.57
N LYS A 26 28.54 32.47 -0.66
CA LYS A 26 28.78 33.23 -1.89
C LYS A 26 27.81 34.39 -2.03
N TYR A 27 26.53 34.20 -1.70
CA TYR A 27 25.52 35.24 -1.83
C TYR A 27 25.73 36.35 -0.79
N HIS A 28 26.17 36.01 0.43
CA HIS A 28 26.42 36.93 1.56
C HIS A 28 25.21 37.73 2.06
N SER A 29 24.23 38.04 1.20
CA SER A 29 23.08 38.90 1.46
C SER A 29 21.90 38.50 0.57
N LEU A 30 20.69 38.83 1.03
CA LEU A 30 19.45 38.68 0.24
C LEU A 30 19.44 39.60 -1.00
N ALA A 31 20.24 40.66 -1.02
CA ALA A 31 20.33 41.59 -2.16
C ALA A 31 21.29 41.11 -3.27
N HIS A 32 21.87 39.93 -3.13
CA HIS A 32 22.83 39.42 -4.11
C HIS A 32 22.17 39.22 -5.49
N PRO A 33 22.80 39.65 -6.61
CA PRO A 33 22.18 39.59 -7.94
C PRO A 33 21.74 38.19 -8.39
N ASN A 34 22.46 37.15 -7.94
CA ASN A 34 22.12 35.75 -8.25
C ASN A 34 21.00 35.18 -7.35
N MET A 35 20.57 35.91 -6.31
CA MET A 35 19.39 35.58 -5.53
C MET A 35 18.16 36.04 -6.33
N GLN A 36 17.82 35.27 -7.36
CA GLN A 36 16.71 35.57 -8.27
C GLN A 36 15.38 35.38 -7.55
N TRP A 37 14.94 36.41 -6.84
CA TRP A 37 13.66 36.42 -6.13
C TRP A 37 12.49 36.41 -7.11
N GLN A 38 11.60 35.47 -6.92
CA GLN A 38 10.29 35.42 -7.57
C GLN A 38 9.27 36.04 -6.64
N GLN A 39 8.57 37.07 -7.09
CA GLN A 39 7.44 37.61 -6.34
C GLN A 39 6.23 36.68 -6.53
N LEU A 40 5.71 36.12 -5.44
CA LEU A 40 4.57 35.22 -5.45
C LEU A 40 3.28 35.94 -5.02
N GLN A 41 2.15 35.47 -5.56
CA GLN A 41 0.82 35.83 -5.10
C GLN A 41 0.13 34.55 -4.61
N PRO A 42 -0.27 34.45 -3.33
CA PRO A 42 -1.07 33.33 -2.87
C PRO A 42 -2.38 33.23 -3.65
N ASN A 43 -2.80 32.01 -4.00
CA ASN A 43 -4.14 31.78 -4.56
C ASN A 43 -5.22 31.88 -3.45
N GLU A 44 -6.50 31.71 -3.81
CA GLU A 44 -7.65 31.77 -2.87
C GLU A 44 -7.55 30.74 -1.73
N HIS A 45 -6.72 29.73 -1.91
CA HIS A 45 -6.45 28.68 -0.97
C HIS A 45 -5.27 28.96 -0.02
N GLY A 46 -4.56 30.06 -0.21
CA GLY A 46 -3.36 30.41 0.54
C GLY A 46 -2.09 29.69 0.09
N ASP A 47 -2.08 29.02 -1.06
CA ASP A 47 -0.90 28.33 -1.58
C ASP A 47 0.13 29.32 -2.15
N TRP A 48 1.36 29.28 -1.63
CA TRP A 48 2.45 30.11 -2.16
C TRP A 48 3.11 29.45 -3.37
N ILE A 49 3.47 28.18 -3.26
CA ILE A 49 4.09 27.36 -4.31
C ILE A 49 3.25 26.12 -4.61
N SER A 50 3.44 25.53 -5.79
CA SER A 50 2.69 24.35 -6.26
C SER A 50 1.18 24.56 -6.10
N GLN A 51 0.68 25.67 -6.67
CA GLN A 51 -0.72 26.08 -6.53
C GLN A 51 -1.65 25.04 -7.15
N ARG A 52 -2.82 24.89 -6.53
CA ARG A 52 -3.91 24.06 -7.05
C ARG A 52 -4.44 24.60 -8.37
N ASN A 53 -4.99 23.69 -9.18
CA ASN A 53 -5.61 24.04 -10.44
C ASN A 53 -7.12 24.20 -10.26
N ASP A 54 -7.68 25.36 -10.60
CA ASP A 54 -9.11 25.65 -10.44
C ASP A 54 -10.01 24.63 -11.18
N LEU A 55 -9.53 24.09 -12.31
CA LEU A 55 -10.24 23.05 -13.05
C LEU A 55 -10.40 21.76 -12.23
N PHE A 56 -9.42 21.41 -11.40
CA PHE A 56 -9.47 20.22 -10.56
C PHE A 56 -10.64 20.27 -9.58
N GLU A 57 -10.97 21.46 -9.07
CA GLU A 57 -12.08 21.65 -8.15
C GLU A 57 -13.45 21.43 -8.81
N THR A 58 -13.55 21.65 -10.12
CA THR A 58 -14.76 21.39 -10.91
C THR A 58 -15.02 19.90 -11.16
N PHE A 59 -14.01 19.05 -10.98
CA PHE A 59 -14.15 17.61 -11.16
C PHE A 59 -14.87 16.94 -9.99
N ILE A 60 -15.46 15.78 -10.27
CA ILE A 60 -16.25 15.04 -9.30
C ILE A 60 -15.29 14.38 -8.28
N PRO A 61 -15.45 14.61 -6.97
CA PRO A 61 -14.59 13.99 -5.97
C PRO A 61 -14.68 12.47 -5.97
N LEU A 62 -13.55 11.82 -5.69
CA LEU A 62 -13.51 10.36 -5.59
C LEU A 62 -14.37 9.84 -4.42
N GLY A 63 -14.40 10.57 -3.30
CA GLY A 63 -15.28 10.30 -2.17
C GLY A 63 -15.21 11.40 -1.11
N ASP A 64 -16.25 11.51 -0.28
CA ASP A 64 -16.35 12.51 0.79
C ASP A 64 -16.99 11.88 2.02
N LYS A 65 -16.28 11.90 3.16
CA LYS A 65 -16.77 11.34 4.44
C LYS A 65 -17.44 12.39 5.32
N GLU A 66 -17.16 13.66 5.09
CA GLU A 66 -17.71 14.78 5.86
C GLU A 66 -19.12 15.11 5.36
N ASN A 67 -19.28 15.25 4.04
CA ASN A 67 -20.58 15.41 3.40
C ASN A 67 -21.07 14.10 2.77
N LYS A 68 -21.82 13.31 3.54
CA LYS A 68 -22.38 12.02 3.08
C LYS A 68 -23.41 12.14 1.94
N LYS A 69 -23.86 13.35 1.62
CA LYS A 69 -24.78 13.63 0.50
C LYS A 69 -24.05 14.20 -0.72
N ALA A 70 -22.74 14.33 -0.68
CA ALA A 70 -21.96 14.86 -1.79
C ALA A 70 -22.00 13.92 -3.00
N ASP A 71 -22.09 14.54 -4.17
CA ASP A 71 -21.99 13.90 -5.47
C ASP A 71 -20.55 13.43 -5.70
N THR A 72 -20.32 12.12 -5.58
CA THR A 72 -18.98 11.51 -5.57
C THR A 72 -18.94 10.20 -6.33
N PHE A 73 -17.75 9.73 -6.74
CA PHE A 73 -17.59 8.42 -7.39
C PHE A 73 -17.92 7.26 -6.44
N PHE A 74 -17.45 7.33 -5.19
CA PHE A 74 -17.63 6.28 -4.18
C PHE A 74 -18.45 6.78 -3.00
N VAL A 75 -19.35 5.92 -2.51
CA VAL A 75 -20.06 6.14 -1.24
C VAL A 75 -19.06 6.26 -0.07
N PRO A 76 -19.41 6.89 1.07
CA PRO A 76 -18.49 7.15 2.18
C PRO A 76 -18.07 5.91 3.00
N PHE A 77 -17.98 4.73 2.37
CA PHE A 77 -17.54 3.46 2.94
C PHE A 77 -16.16 3.00 2.43
N TYR A 78 -15.32 3.95 1.99
CA TYR A 78 -13.90 3.71 1.75
C TYR A 78 -13.08 3.79 3.05
N SER A 79 -11.85 3.26 3.07
CA SER A 79 -11.05 3.13 4.30
C SER A 79 -9.60 3.51 4.10
N ARG A 80 -8.89 3.89 5.16
CA ARG A 80 -7.42 3.74 5.19
C ARG A 80 -7.07 2.27 5.36
N GLY A 81 -5.84 1.90 5.01
CA GLY A 81 -5.29 0.57 5.32
C GLY A 81 -5.16 0.32 6.83
N LEU A 82 -4.91 -0.93 7.20
CA LEU A 82 -4.70 -1.36 8.57
C LEU A 82 -3.50 -0.65 9.19
N ALA A 83 -3.67 -0.06 10.38
CA ALA A 83 -2.57 0.45 11.18
C ALA A 83 -2.42 -0.42 12.44
N SER A 84 -1.38 -1.24 12.50
CA SER A 84 -1.12 -2.03 13.71
C SER A 84 -0.45 -1.19 14.81
N ALA A 85 0.40 -0.24 14.42
CA ALA A 85 1.36 0.50 15.27
C ALA A 85 2.41 -0.40 15.97
N ARG A 86 2.52 -1.67 15.55
CA ARG A 86 3.44 -2.68 16.08
C ARG A 86 3.74 -3.72 15.00
N ASP A 87 4.13 -3.27 13.82
CA ASP A 87 4.20 -4.11 12.62
C ASP A 87 5.08 -5.35 12.82
N SER A 88 6.18 -5.24 13.58
CA SER A 88 7.06 -6.38 13.90
C SER A 88 6.34 -7.52 14.64
N TRP A 89 5.28 -7.21 15.40
CA TRP A 89 4.47 -8.17 16.15
C TRP A 89 3.28 -8.66 15.33
N CYS A 90 2.64 -7.78 14.57
CA CYS A 90 1.39 -8.08 13.87
C CYS A 90 1.57 -8.56 12.43
N TYR A 91 2.78 -8.49 11.85
CA TYR A 91 3.08 -8.94 10.50
C TYR A 91 4.29 -9.88 10.49
N ASN A 92 4.22 -10.95 9.71
CA ASN A 92 5.37 -11.81 9.44
C ASN A 92 5.18 -12.61 8.14
N SER A 93 6.27 -13.01 7.49
CA SER A 93 6.21 -13.97 6.38
C SER A 93 5.83 -15.38 6.84
N SER A 94 6.16 -15.74 8.08
CA SER A 94 5.76 -17.02 8.68
C SER A 94 4.51 -16.87 9.55
N LYS A 95 3.49 -17.67 9.26
CA LYS A 95 2.31 -17.90 10.11
C LYS A 95 2.70 -18.41 11.49
N THR A 96 3.65 -19.35 11.58
CA THR A 96 4.07 -19.94 12.86
C THR A 96 4.79 -18.92 13.73
N THR A 97 5.73 -18.15 13.14
CA THR A 97 6.41 -17.07 13.86
C THR A 97 5.42 -16.00 14.30
N LEU A 98 4.49 -15.59 13.44
CA LEU A 98 3.43 -14.65 13.80
C LEU A 98 2.58 -15.16 14.96
N GLU A 99 2.13 -16.43 14.91
CA GLU A 99 1.34 -17.04 15.98
C GLU A 99 2.09 -17.00 17.33
N ASN A 100 3.38 -17.37 17.33
CA ASN A 100 4.20 -17.33 18.53
C ASN A 100 4.38 -15.90 19.07
N ASN A 101 4.71 -14.94 18.19
CA ASN A 101 4.87 -13.54 18.57
C ASN A 101 3.60 -13.00 19.24
N ILE A 102 2.43 -13.25 18.65
CA ILE A 102 1.16 -12.77 19.19
C ILE A 102 0.84 -13.43 20.53
N ARG A 103 1.09 -14.74 20.68
CA ARG A 103 0.89 -15.44 21.96
C ARG A 103 1.77 -14.87 23.06
N THR A 104 3.07 -14.66 22.79
CA THR A 104 4.00 -14.04 23.74
C THR A 104 3.55 -12.64 24.14
N LEU A 105 3.12 -11.83 23.17
CA LEU A 105 2.61 -10.48 23.43
C LEU A 105 1.37 -10.50 24.33
N ILE A 106 0.38 -11.34 23.99
CA ILE A 106 -0.87 -11.46 24.74
C ILE A 106 -0.61 -11.97 26.16
N GLU A 107 0.26 -12.97 26.32
CA GLU A 107 0.62 -13.51 27.61
C GLU A 107 1.24 -12.42 28.49
N PHE A 108 2.23 -11.68 27.97
CA PHE A 108 2.85 -10.59 28.71
C PHE A 108 1.88 -9.47 29.05
N TYR A 109 1.03 -9.06 28.10
CA TYR A 109 -0.04 -8.09 28.34
C TYR A 109 -0.95 -8.52 29.50
N ASN A 110 -1.41 -9.77 29.49
CA ASN A 110 -2.32 -10.28 30.51
C ASN A 110 -1.63 -10.41 31.88
N GLN A 111 -0.35 -10.76 31.92
CA GLN A 111 0.46 -10.76 33.15
C GLN A 111 0.55 -9.34 33.74
N GLN A 112 0.89 -8.35 32.92
CA GLN A 112 0.95 -6.93 33.33
C GLN A 112 -0.41 -6.44 33.83
N ARG A 113 -1.51 -6.79 33.13
CA ARG A 113 -2.88 -6.47 33.53
C ARG A 113 -3.23 -7.00 34.92
N ILE A 114 -3.00 -8.30 35.16
CA ILE A 114 -3.30 -8.93 36.45
C ILE A 114 -2.46 -8.31 37.56
N ALA A 115 -1.16 -8.11 37.32
CA ALA A 115 -0.27 -7.52 38.31
C ALA A 115 -0.63 -6.07 38.65
N TYR A 116 -1.07 -5.28 37.66
CA TYR A 116 -1.54 -3.91 37.86
C TYR A 116 -2.77 -3.88 38.77
N PHE A 117 -3.78 -4.70 38.50
CA PHE A 117 -5.01 -4.76 39.31
C PHE A 117 -4.74 -5.18 40.76
N ASN A 118 -3.88 -6.19 40.96
CA ASN A 118 -3.46 -6.59 42.30
C ASN A 118 -2.71 -5.49 43.07
N THR A 119 -2.11 -4.53 42.36
CA THR A 119 -1.33 -3.43 42.93
C THR A 119 -2.22 -2.23 43.27
N ILE A 120 -3.12 -1.84 42.37
CA ILE A 120 -4.03 -0.70 42.62
C ILE A 120 -5.08 -1.01 43.71
N ASP A 121 -5.39 -2.29 43.93
CA ASP A 121 -6.19 -2.73 45.09
C ASP A 121 -5.51 -2.36 46.43
N LYS A 122 -4.18 -2.19 46.43
CA LYS A 122 -3.37 -1.78 47.59
C LYS A 122 -2.99 -0.31 47.58
N ASP A 123 -2.78 0.28 46.40
CA ASP A 123 -2.47 1.71 46.22
C ASP A 123 -3.11 2.26 44.94
N SER A 124 -4.24 2.94 45.10
CA SER A 124 -5.04 3.48 44.00
C SER A 124 -4.43 4.68 43.28
N LYS A 125 -3.25 5.17 43.70
CA LYS A 125 -2.56 6.31 43.07
C LYS A 125 -1.64 5.90 41.92
N ILE A 126 -1.33 4.61 41.78
CA ILE A 126 -0.44 4.11 40.74
C ILE A 126 -1.16 4.17 39.40
N THR A 127 -0.52 4.78 38.40
CA THR A 127 -1.02 4.84 37.02
C THR A 127 -0.45 3.69 36.19
N VAL A 128 -1.13 3.32 35.11
CA VAL A 128 -0.65 2.28 34.19
C VAL A 128 0.71 2.64 33.60
N GLU A 129 0.93 3.89 33.22
CA GLU A 129 2.20 4.33 32.63
C GLU A 129 3.42 4.10 33.52
N ASN A 130 3.24 4.24 34.84
CA ASN A 130 4.29 4.10 35.83
C ASN A 130 4.46 2.65 36.30
N PHE A 131 3.48 1.79 36.03
CA PHE A 131 3.50 0.38 36.43
C PHE A 131 4.05 -0.55 35.36
N ILE A 132 3.64 -0.37 34.11
CA ILE A 132 3.92 -1.33 33.04
C ILE A 132 5.41 -1.37 32.67
N ASP A 133 5.85 -2.56 32.26
CA ASP A 133 7.16 -2.77 31.67
C ASP A 133 7.16 -2.46 30.15
N TYR A 134 8.20 -1.76 29.71
CA TYR A 134 8.40 -1.29 28.33
C TYR A 134 9.40 -2.13 27.53
N ASP A 135 9.69 -3.36 27.98
CA ASP A 135 10.51 -4.34 27.25
C ASP A 135 9.92 -4.63 25.85
N SER A 136 10.52 -4.01 24.85
CA SER A 136 10.13 -4.10 23.44
C SER A 136 10.27 -5.50 22.84
N SER A 137 11.01 -6.39 23.50
CA SER A 137 11.11 -7.81 23.13
C SER A 137 9.90 -8.63 23.53
N LYS A 138 8.98 -8.06 24.33
CA LYS A 138 7.74 -8.71 24.78
C LYS A 138 6.49 -8.03 24.27
N ILE A 139 6.50 -6.70 24.17
CA ILE A 139 5.34 -5.92 23.72
C ILE A 139 5.73 -4.55 23.21
N THR A 140 4.95 -4.04 22.25
CA THR A 140 4.96 -2.62 21.89
C THR A 140 3.64 -1.98 22.29
N TRP A 141 3.67 -1.15 23.33
CA TRP A 141 2.50 -0.45 23.84
C TRP A 141 2.05 0.68 22.90
N ASN A 142 0.74 0.82 22.73
CA ASN A 142 0.10 2.02 22.19
C ASN A 142 -0.94 2.51 23.19
N ARG A 143 -1.53 3.68 22.92
CA ARG A 143 -2.61 4.24 23.76
C ARG A 143 -3.78 3.27 23.92
N GLY A 144 -4.16 2.57 22.85
CA GLY A 144 -5.26 1.59 22.87
C GLY A 144 -5.05 0.47 23.89
N LEU A 145 -3.90 -0.20 23.85
CA LEU A 145 -3.57 -1.28 24.78
C LEU A 145 -3.49 -0.81 26.24
N LYS A 146 -2.94 0.39 26.48
CA LYS A 146 -2.90 0.96 27.83
C LYS A 146 -4.31 1.20 28.38
N ASN A 147 -5.19 1.80 27.58
CA ASN A 147 -6.58 2.04 27.96
C ASN A 147 -7.36 0.73 28.20
N ASP A 148 -7.09 -0.33 27.41
CA ASP A 148 -7.72 -1.63 27.61
C ASP A 148 -7.21 -2.29 28.91
N LEU A 149 -5.91 -2.13 29.22
CA LEU A 149 -5.32 -2.59 30.47
C LEU A 149 -5.95 -1.86 31.66
N GLU A 150 -6.08 -0.53 31.63
CA GLU A 150 -6.75 0.27 32.67
C GLU A 150 -8.19 -0.20 32.98
N LYS A 151 -8.88 -0.76 31.99
CA LYS A 151 -10.26 -1.26 32.10
C LYS A 151 -10.34 -2.73 32.49
N ASN A 152 -9.22 -3.34 32.89
CA ASN A 152 -9.09 -4.76 33.16
C ASN A 152 -9.52 -5.66 32.00
N LYS A 153 -9.36 -5.22 30.74
CA LYS A 153 -9.81 -6.01 29.59
C LYS A 153 -8.76 -7.06 29.23
N ALA A 154 -9.13 -8.34 29.37
CA ALA A 154 -8.31 -9.45 28.90
C ALA A 154 -8.24 -9.47 27.37
N ILE A 155 -7.15 -10.03 26.83
CA ILE A 155 -7.03 -10.33 25.41
C ILE A 155 -6.79 -11.83 25.27
N ASP A 156 -7.53 -12.46 24.36
CA ASP A 156 -7.41 -13.88 24.06
C ASP A 156 -6.90 -14.09 22.64
N PHE A 157 -6.04 -15.09 22.46
CA PHE A 157 -5.57 -15.46 21.13
C PHE A 157 -6.67 -16.18 20.35
N ASN A 158 -7.05 -15.62 19.20
CA ASN A 158 -7.84 -16.30 18.19
C ASN A 158 -7.01 -16.56 16.92
N ARG A 159 -6.93 -17.82 16.49
CA ARG A 159 -6.18 -18.23 15.29
C ARG A 159 -6.82 -17.73 13.99
N ASP A 160 -8.12 -17.52 13.97
CA ASP A 160 -8.88 -17.11 12.77
C ASP A 160 -8.60 -15.66 12.38
N TYR A 161 -7.98 -14.88 13.27
CA TYR A 161 -7.50 -13.53 12.99
C TYR A 161 -6.18 -13.52 12.21
N ILE A 162 -5.54 -14.68 12.03
CA ILE A 162 -4.37 -14.79 11.14
C ILE A 162 -4.83 -14.90 9.70
N ILE A 163 -4.65 -13.83 8.93
CA ILE A 163 -5.04 -13.75 7.51
C ILE A 163 -3.88 -13.25 6.65
N THR A 164 -4.07 -13.20 5.33
CA THR A 164 -3.08 -12.60 4.42
C THR A 164 -3.45 -11.14 4.12
N GLY A 165 -2.50 -10.23 4.31
CA GLY A 165 -2.61 -8.83 3.94
C GLY A 165 -1.55 -8.42 2.92
N LEU A 166 -1.76 -7.27 2.26
CA LEU A 166 -0.77 -6.65 1.39
C LEU A 166 -0.02 -5.56 2.17
N TYR A 167 1.17 -5.89 2.65
CA TYR A 167 1.95 -5.01 3.53
C TYR A 167 2.55 -3.83 2.75
N ARG A 168 3.19 -4.11 1.61
CA ARG A 168 3.76 -3.11 0.69
C ARG A 168 3.44 -3.52 -0.74
N PRO A 169 3.66 -2.67 -1.77
CA PRO A 169 3.40 -3.05 -3.14
C PRO A 169 4.04 -4.41 -3.47
N PHE A 170 3.21 -5.35 -3.91
CA PHE A 170 3.61 -6.72 -4.29
C PHE A 170 4.27 -7.55 -3.17
N ASN A 171 4.05 -7.20 -1.90
CA ASN A 171 4.55 -7.94 -0.74
C ASN A 171 3.39 -8.39 0.17
N LYS A 172 2.93 -9.62 -0.02
CA LYS A 172 1.97 -10.29 0.88
C LYS A 172 2.68 -10.74 2.16
N GLN A 173 2.01 -10.59 3.29
CA GLN A 173 2.45 -11.11 4.59
C GLN A 173 1.27 -11.70 5.35
N LYS A 174 1.55 -12.58 6.32
CA LYS A 174 0.57 -12.96 7.33
C LYS A 174 0.38 -11.78 8.28
N ILE A 175 -0.86 -11.50 8.64
CA ILE A 175 -1.23 -10.44 9.56
C ILE A 175 -2.10 -11.00 10.68
N TYR A 176 -1.96 -10.46 11.89
CA TYR A 176 -2.92 -10.69 12.97
C TYR A 176 -3.93 -9.55 13.03
N PHE A 177 -5.08 -9.75 12.39
CA PHE A 177 -6.13 -8.74 12.23
C PHE A 177 -7.13 -8.82 13.39
N ALA A 178 -6.78 -8.17 14.50
CA ALA A 178 -7.56 -8.12 15.73
C ALA A 178 -7.67 -6.68 16.23
N ARG A 179 -8.89 -6.22 16.52
CA ARG A 179 -9.15 -4.83 16.93
C ARG A 179 -8.42 -4.47 18.23
N GLU A 180 -8.21 -5.45 19.10
CA GLU A 180 -7.53 -5.32 20.38
C GLU A 180 -6.03 -5.09 20.22
N LEU A 181 -5.41 -5.66 19.18
CA LEU A 181 -3.97 -5.59 18.92
C LEU A 181 -3.60 -4.67 17.75
N ASN A 182 -4.56 -4.06 17.07
CA ASN A 182 -4.30 -3.11 15.99
C ASN A 182 -4.78 -1.72 16.41
N ASP A 183 -3.91 -0.72 16.29
CA ASP A 183 -4.23 0.67 16.64
C ASP A 183 -5.48 1.19 15.95
N MET A 184 -5.58 1.00 14.62
CA MET A 184 -6.75 1.39 13.84
C MET A 184 -7.06 0.37 12.73
N VAL A 185 -8.24 -0.23 12.80
CA VAL A 185 -8.82 -1.08 11.74
C VAL A 185 -9.72 -0.31 10.76
N TYR A 186 -10.03 0.96 11.06
CA TYR A 186 -10.88 1.85 10.26
C TYR A 186 -12.18 1.18 9.78
N GLN A 187 -12.53 1.30 8.49
CA GLN A 187 -13.70 0.68 7.86
C GLN A 187 -13.34 -0.67 7.22
N ILE A 188 -12.13 -1.21 7.42
CA ILE A 188 -11.71 -2.50 6.86
C ILE A 188 -12.71 -3.62 7.16
N PRO A 189 -13.29 -3.76 8.37
CA PRO A 189 -14.32 -4.78 8.62
C PRO A 189 -15.61 -4.64 7.79
N LYS A 190 -15.89 -3.46 7.21
CA LYS A 190 -17.00 -3.29 6.25
C LYS A 190 -16.58 -3.61 4.81
N ILE A 191 -15.29 -3.75 4.54
CA ILE A 191 -14.75 -4.05 3.21
C ILE A 191 -14.36 -5.53 3.11
N PHE A 192 -13.81 -6.07 4.20
CA PHE A 192 -13.39 -7.46 4.39
C PHE A 192 -13.92 -7.95 5.75
N PRO A 193 -15.22 -8.31 5.86
CA PRO A 193 -15.84 -8.71 7.13
C PRO A 193 -15.37 -10.07 7.66
N ALA A 194 -14.88 -10.94 6.80
CA ALA A 194 -14.41 -12.29 7.12
C ALA A 194 -13.12 -12.62 6.36
N SER A 195 -12.34 -13.59 6.85
CA SER A 195 -11.05 -14.00 6.28
C SER A 195 -11.12 -14.47 4.82
N ASN A 196 -12.27 -14.97 4.38
CA ASN A 196 -12.55 -15.44 3.01
C ASN A 196 -13.27 -14.39 2.14
N SER A 197 -13.44 -13.16 2.63
CA SER A 197 -14.13 -12.09 1.90
C SER A 197 -13.40 -11.76 0.61
N LYS A 198 -14.12 -11.85 -0.52
CA LYS A 198 -13.59 -11.49 -1.84
C LYS A 198 -14.05 -10.10 -2.22
N ASN A 199 -13.11 -9.17 -2.33
CA ASN A 199 -13.37 -7.80 -2.72
C ASN A 199 -12.16 -7.23 -3.45
N TYR A 200 -12.35 -6.16 -4.21
CA TYR A 200 -11.29 -5.42 -4.87
C TYR A 200 -11.28 -3.98 -4.39
N VAL A 201 -10.10 -3.45 -4.14
CA VAL A 201 -9.97 -2.13 -3.51
C VAL A 201 -8.84 -1.34 -4.17
N ILE A 202 -9.19 -0.17 -4.70
CA ILE A 202 -8.24 0.77 -5.32
C ILE A 202 -7.64 1.62 -4.21
N CYS A 203 -6.35 1.45 -3.91
CA CYS A 203 -5.64 2.27 -2.95
C CYS A 203 -4.87 3.38 -3.65
N VAL A 204 -5.12 4.63 -3.25
CA VAL A 204 -4.46 5.84 -3.79
C VAL A 204 -3.46 6.38 -2.78
N SER A 205 -2.47 7.13 -3.26
CA SER A 205 -1.51 7.84 -2.40
C SER A 205 -2.23 8.77 -1.41
N GLY A 206 -1.79 8.79 -0.15
CA GLY A 206 -2.35 9.68 0.84
C GLY A 206 -1.96 11.14 0.65
N VAL A 207 -2.82 12.02 1.13
CA VAL A 207 -2.59 13.47 1.14
C VAL A 207 -1.32 13.80 1.92
N GLY A 208 -0.51 14.71 1.38
CA GLY A 208 0.77 15.11 1.92
C GLY A 208 1.93 14.18 1.57
N ALA A 209 1.73 13.22 0.65
CA ALA A 209 2.81 12.35 0.17
C ALA A 209 3.99 13.18 -0.34
N SER A 210 5.19 12.85 0.14
CA SER A 210 6.43 13.45 -0.37
C SER A 210 6.81 12.92 -1.75
N LYS A 211 6.26 11.77 -2.13
CA LYS A 211 6.49 11.07 -3.39
C LYS A 211 5.37 11.38 -4.38
N ASP A 212 5.64 11.14 -5.66
CA ASP A 212 4.65 11.31 -6.72
C ASP A 212 3.42 10.41 -6.52
N PHE A 213 2.29 10.88 -7.03
CA PHE A 213 1.04 10.15 -6.95
C PHE A 213 1.13 8.80 -7.67
N SER A 214 0.78 7.75 -6.94
CA SER A 214 0.53 6.42 -7.49
C SER A 214 -0.75 5.82 -6.94
N VAL A 215 -1.21 4.78 -7.62
CA VAL A 215 -2.38 3.99 -7.26
C VAL A 215 -2.07 2.52 -7.44
N LEU A 216 -2.66 1.66 -6.61
CA LEU A 216 -2.54 0.20 -6.71
C LEU A 216 -3.83 -0.46 -6.24
N ILE A 217 -4.33 -1.41 -7.02
CA ILE A 217 -5.47 -2.24 -6.62
C ILE A 217 -5.00 -3.47 -5.82
N THR A 218 -5.82 -3.95 -4.89
CA THR A 218 -5.58 -5.20 -4.18
C THR A 218 -6.88 -5.96 -3.90
N ASN A 219 -6.76 -7.27 -3.70
CA ASN A 219 -7.82 -8.16 -3.22
C ASN A 219 -7.58 -8.67 -1.78
N CYS A 220 -6.62 -8.10 -1.07
CA CYS A 220 -6.31 -8.42 0.33
C CYS A 220 -6.49 -7.17 1.20
N ILE A 221 -6.43 -7.33 2.53
CA ILE A 221 -6.40 -6.17 3.45
C ILE A 221 -5.11 -5.38 3.19
N PRO A 222 -5.20 -4.09 2.80
CA PRO A 222 -4.03 -3.25 2.60
C PRO A 222 -3.50 -2.73 3.94
N ASP A 223 -2.19 -2.68 4.10
CA ASP A 223 -1.55 -1.91 5.17
C ASP A 223 -1.68 -0.40 4.91
N ILE A 224 -1.71 0.40 5.98
CA ILE A 224 -1.82 1.85 5.89
C ILE A 224 -0.67 2.51 5.09
N GLN A 225 0.52 1.90 5.08
CA GLN A 225 1.69 2.41 4.34
C GLN A 225 1.81 1.82 2.93
N LEU A 226 0.83 1.04 2.45
CA LEU A 226 0.83 0.52 1.08
C LEU A 226 0.96 1.65 0.04
N GLN A 227 0.22 2.75 0.25
CA GLN A 227 0.20 3.97 -0.57
C GLN A 227 0.26 5.23 0.31
N PHE A 228 1.32 5.37 1.13
CA PHE A 228 1.55 6.53 2.01
C PHE A 228 0.30 6.99 2.79
N ASN A 229 -0.15 6.28 3.81
CA ASN A 229 -1.34 6.66 4.60
C ASN A 229 -2.66 6.79 3.81
N GLY A 230 -2.67 6.25 2.58
CA GLY A 230 -3.71 6.42 1.58
C GLY A 230 -5.09 5.91 1.94
N GLN A 231 -6.07 6.34 1.15
CA GLN A 231 -7.43 5.79 1.17
C GLN A 231 -7.55 4.68 0.12
N CYS A 232 -8.40 3.72 0.42
CA CYS A 232 -8.67 2.53 -0.35
C CYS A 232 -10.18 2.45 -0.62
N PHE A 233 -10.54 2.53 -1.90
CA PHE A 233 -11.90 2.64 -2.43
C PHE A 233 -12.37 1.27 -2.92
N PRO A 234 -13.37 0.65 -2.27
CA PRO A 234 -13.73 -0.72 -2.56
C PRO A 234 -14.78 -0.83 -3.67
N LEU A 235 -14.75 -1.94 -4.40
CA LEU A 235 -15.81 -2.29 -5.34
C LEU A 235 -17.13 -2.59 -4.58
N TYR A 236 -17.02 -3.25 -3.42
CA TYR A 236 -18.16 -3.55 -2.56
C TYR A 236 -17.94 -3.14 -1.09
N TYR A 237 -19.01 -2.91 -0.36
CA TYR A 237 -18.98 -2.89 1.11
C TYR A 237 -20.08 -3.81 1.66
N TYR A 238 -19.94 -4.17 2.93
CA TYR A 238 -20.74 -5.18 3.59
C TYR A 238 -21.39 -4.58 4.83
N GLU A 239 -22.71 -4.77 4.93
CA GLU A 239 -23.51 -4.40 6.08
C GLU A 239 -23.91 -5.66 6.82
N LYS A 240 -23.71 -5.69 8.13
CA LYS A 240 -24.16 -6.81 8.96
C LYS A 240 -25.69 -6.81 8.97
N GLN A 241 -26.30 -7.93 8.62
CA GLN A 241 -27.74 -8.08 8.70
C GLN A 241 -28.13 -8.23 10.19
N GLU A 242 -28.93 -7.29 10.69
CA GLU A 242 -29.52 -7.44 12.02
C GLU A 242 -30.65 -8.47 11.94
N LYS A 243 -30.49 -9.59 12.64
CA LYS A 243 -31.55 -10.60 12.77
C LYS A 243 -32.59 -10.11 13.77
N SER A 244 -33.84 -9.97 13.32
CA SER A 244 -35.00 -9.79 14.21
C SER A 244 -35.22 -11.09 14.99
N ASN A 245 -35.08 -11.04 16.32
CA ASN A 245 -35.18 -12.16 17.28
C ASN A 245 -34.07 -13.23 17.17
N PRO A 246 -32.85 -12.96 17.67
CA PRO A 246 -31.78 -13.95 17.73
C PRO A 246 -32.14 -15.12 18.65
N THR A 247 -32.01 -16.36 18.17
CA THR A 247 -32.17 -17.58 18.98
C THR A 247 -30.83 -18.03 19.56
N LEU A 248 -30.83 -18.89 20.59
CA LEU A 248 -29.60 -19.50 21.12
C LEU A 248 -28.78 -20.25 20.06
N PHE A 249 -29.43 -20.75 19.00
CA PHE A 249 -28.77 -21.45 17.89
C PHE A 249 -28.15 -20.49 16.84
N ASP A 250 -28.48 -19.19 16.88
CA ASP A 250 -27.88 -18.19 16.00
C ASP A 250 -26.49 -17.74 16.43
N ALA A 251 -26.10 -17.95 17.69
CA ALA A 251 -24.77 -17.59 18.20
C ALA A 251 -23.62 -18.41 17.58
N ALA A 252 -23.94 -19.58 16.99
CA ALA A 252 -22.98 -20.48 16.37
C ALA A 252 -22.84 -20.31 14.85
N LYS A 253 -23.62 -19.42 14.22
CA LYS A 253 -23.56 -19.16 12.77
C LYS A 253 -22.79 -17.86 12.50
N GLU A 254 -21.99 -17.87 11.43
CA GLU A 254 -21.38 -16.63 10.94
C GLU A 254 -22.46 -15.59 10.62
N PRO A 255 -22.19 -14.30 10.90
CA PRO A 255 -23.15 -13.24 10.62
C PRO A 255 -23.41 -13.12 9.12
N ASP A 256 -24.68 -13.05 8.74
CA ASP A 256 -25.09 -12.77 7.37
C ASP A 256 -24.73 -11.32 7.02
N TYR A 257 -24.06 -11.12 5.88
CA TYR A 257 -23.69 -9.80 5.37
C TYR A 257 -24.41 -9.49 4.07
N ILE A 258 -24.96 -8.29 3.98
CA ILE A 258 -25.52 -7.75 2.74
C ILE A 258 -24.41 -7.02 2.00
N ARG A 259 -24.08 -7.52 0.81
CA ARG A 259 -23.13 -6.87 -0.11
C ARG A 259 -23.80 -5.70 -0.83
N ARG A 260 -23.15 -4.55 -0.82
CA ARG A 260 -23.55 -3.30 -1.47
C ARG A 260 -22.43 -2.79 -2.37
N ASP A 261 -22.75 -2.02 -3.41
CA ASP A 261 -21.72 -1.43 -4.27
C ASP A 261 -21.03 -0.24 -3.60
N GLY A 262 -19.70 -0.18 -3.71
CA GLY A 262 -18.92 0.97 -3.29
C GLY A 262 -19.03 2.16 -4.25
N VAL A 263 -19.31 1.91 -5.53
CA VAL A 263 -19.56 2.96 -6.52
C VAL A 263 -20.96 3.54 -6.33
N SER A 264 -21.06 4.87 -6.30
CA SER A 264 -22.31 5.59 -6.02
C SER A 264 -23.34 5.43 -7.14
N ASN A 265 -24.62 5.58 -6.79
CA ASN A 265 -25.69 5.65 -7.80
C ASN A 265 -25.62 6.94 -8.61
N PHE A 266 -25.20 8.05 -7.98
CA PHE A 266 -25.01 9.34 -8.66
C PHE A 266 -24.11 9.19 -9.88
N ILE A 267 -22.90 8.62 -9.72
CA ILE A 267 -21.95 8.54 -10.82
C ILE A 267 -22.41 7.55 -11.89
N LEU A 268 -23.13 6.49 -11.50
CA LEU A 268 -23.76 5.57 -12.44
C LEU A 268 -24.78 6.30 -13.32
N GLU A 269 -25.66 7.11 -12.74
CA GLU A 269 -26.64 7.89 -13.49
C GLU A 269 -25.98 8.89 -14.44
N GLN A 270 -24.92 9.59 -14.00
CA GLN A 270 -24.18 10.51 -14.86
C GLN A 270 -23.49 9.78 -16.02
N ALA A 271 -22.85 8.66 -15.74
CA ALA A 271 -22.17 7.85 -16.76
C ALA A 271 -23.16 7.23 -17.76
N GLN A 272 -24.32 6.75 -17.30
CA GLN A 272 -25.35 6.20 -18.18
C GLN A 272 -26.01 7.28 -19.06
N LYS A 273 -26.22 8.49 -18.52
CA LYS A 273 -26.68 9.64 -19.31
C LYS A 273 -25.70 9.99 -20.44
N ARG A 274 -24.39 9.92 -20.19
CA ARG A 274 -23.36 10.32 -21.16
C ARG A 274 -22.96 9.21 -22.14
N TYR A 275 -22.85 7.97 -21.66
CA TYR A 275 -22.27 6.85 -22.40
C TYR A 275 -23.25 5.71 -22.69
N GLY A 276 -24.49 5.81 -22.20
CA GLY A 276 -25.59 4.88 -22.45
C GLY A 276 -25.85 3.89 -21.30
N ASN A 277 -27.05 3.32 -21.29
CA ASN A 277 -27.57 2.48 -20.20
C ASN A 277 -26.83 1.15 -19.97
N ARG A 278 -25.86 0.79 -20.82
CA ARG A 278 -25.05 -0.42 -20.66
C ARG A 278 -23.94 -0.26 -19.63
N VAL A 279 -23.58 0.98 -19.25
CA VAL A 279 -22.54 1.22 -18.26
C VAL A 279 -22.96 0.64 -16.90
N THR A 280 -22.07 -0.13 -16.31
CA THR A 280 -22.22 -0.69 -14.97
C THR A 280 -21.30 0.01 -13.97
N LYS A 281 -21.55 -0.22 -12.67
CA LYS A 281 -20.67 0.26 -11.59
C LYS A 281 -19.27 -0.35 -11.65
N GLU A 282 -19.16 -1.58 -12.12
CA GLU A 282 -17.86 -2.23 -12.32
C GLU A 282 -17.06 -1.53 -13.43
N ASP A 283 -17.72 -1.12 -14.53
CA ASP A 283 -17.06 -0.37 -15.60
C ASP A 283 -16.56 1.00 -15.12
N ILE A 284 -17.31 1.65 -14.22
CA ILE A 284 -16.90 2.91 -13.59
C ILE A 284 -15.74 2.70 -12.61
N PHE A 285 -15.77 1.61 -11.84
CA PHE A 285 -14.67 1.24 -10.93
C PHE A 285 -13.35 1.07 -11.68
N TYR A 286 -13.36 0.38 -12.82
CA TYR A 286 -12.16 0.23 -13.64
C TYR A 286 -11.82 1.50 -14.44
N TYR A 287 -12.81 2.28 -14.87
CA TYR A 287 -12.56 3.61 -15.45
C TYR A 287 -11.76 4.50 -14.49
N VAL A 288 -12.13 4.52 -13.20
CA VAL A 288 -11.37 5.22 -12.15
C VAL A 288 -9.93 4.73 -12.12
N TYR A 289 -9.71 3.41 -12.08
CA TYR A 289 -8.35 2.85 -12.05
C TYR A 289 -7.54 3.24 -13.31
N GLY A 290 -8.17 3.25 -14.48
CA GLY A 290 -7.56 3.68 -15.74
C GLY A 290 -7.16 5.16 -15.77
N ILE A 291 -8.07 6.07 -15.42
CA ILE A 291 -7.78 7.52 -15.37
C ILE A 291 -6.68 7.82 -14.36
N LEU A 292 -6.70 7.17 -13.20
CA LEU A 292 -5.65 7.34 -12.18
C LEU A 292 -4.28 6.83 -12.63
N HIS A 293 -4.18 6.11 -13.76
CA HIS A 293 -2.93 5.75 -14.41
C HIS A 293 -2.50 6.67 -15.55
N SER A 294 -3.37 7.59 -16.00
CA SER A 294 -3.05 8.53 -17.09
C SER A 294 -1.87 9.43 -16.71
N PRO A 295 -0.78 9.45 -17.51
CA PRO A 295 0.33 10.38 -17.31
C PRO A 295 -0.10 11.84 -17.42
N ASP A 296 -1.03 12.15 -18.32
CA ASP A 296 -1.57 13.51 -18.53
C ASP A 296 -2.25 14.00 -17.25
N TYR A 297 -3.14 13.19 -16.67
CA TYR A 297 -3.82 13.51 -15.42
C TYR A 297 -2.84 13.66 -14.25
N ARG A 298 -1.92 12.70 -14.07
CA ARG A 298 -0.95 12.73 -12.95
C ARG A 298 -0.01 13.93 -13.03
N THR A 299 0.44 14.27 -14.23
CA THR A 299 1.37 15.39 -14.44
C THR A 299 0.65 16.72 -14.29
N ARG A 300 -0.54 16.87 -14.88
CA ARG A 300 -1.32 18.11 -14.84
C ARG A 300 -1.76 18.49 -13.43
N PHE A 301 -2.17 17.51 -12.63
CA PHE A 301 -2.74 17.72 -11.29
C PHE A 301 -1.83 17.22 -10.16
N ALA A 302 -0.51 17.14 -10.39
CA ALA A 302 0.45 16.64 -9.40
C ALA A 302 0.36 17.39 -8.06
N SER A 303 0.23 18.73 -8.12
CA SER A 303 0.07 19.59 -6.94
C SER A 303 -1.22 19.30 -6.18
N ASP A 304 -2.34 19.13 -6.90
CA ASP A 304 -3.66 18.86 -6.32
C ASP A 304 -3.69 17.47 -5.66
N LEU A 305 -3.19 16.45 -6.36
CA LEU A 305 -3.11 15.06 -5.88
C LEU A 305 -2.23 14.91 -4.63
N LYS A 306 -1.30 15.84 -4.40
CA LYS A 306 -0.51 15.91 -3.17
C LYS A 306 -1.27 16.56 -2.02
N LYS A 307 -2.22 17.46 -2.29
CA LYS A 307 -2.91 18.28 -1.28
C LYS A 307 -4.31 17.78 -0.92
N MET A 308 -4.94 16.97 -1.79
CA MET A 308 -6.29 16.48 -1.57
C MET A 308 -6.55 15.15 -2.28
N LEU A 309 -7.68 14.51 -1.97
CA LEU A 309 -8.09 13.28 -2.65
C LEU A 309 -8.35 13.55 -4.16
N PRO A 310 -8.14 12.53 -5.02
CA PRO A 310 -8.41 12.67 -6.45
C PRO A 310 -9.83 13.17 -6.74
N ARG A 311 -9.95 13.99 -7.77
CA ARG A 311 -11.21 14.40 -8.39
C ARG A 311 -11.12 14.09 -9.87
N LEU A 312 -12.11 13.41 -10.42
CA LEU A 312 -12.02 12.86 -11.77
C LEU A 312 -13.08 13.49 -12.68
N PRO A 313 -12.73 13.80 -13.94
CA PRO A 313 -13.72 14.15 -14.93
C PRO A 313 -14.46 12.90 -15.42
N LEU A 314 -15.60 13.13 -16.07
CA LEU A 314 -16.17 12.20 -17.04
C LEU A 314 -15.72 12.67 -18.43
N VAL A 315 -14.87 11.89 -19.10
CA VAL A 315 -14.37 12.20 -20.45
C VAL A 315 -15.50 12.48 -21.45
N GLU A 316 -15.24 13.33 -22.44
CA GLU A 316 -16.31 13.74 -23.33
C GLU A 316 -16.77 12.63 -24.28
N ASN A 317 -15.79 11.89 -24.81
CA ASN A 317 -15.99 10.88 -25.82
C ASN A 317 -16.30 9.51 -25.20
N VAL A 318 -17.41 8.91 -25.64
CA VAL A 318 -17.83 7.56 -25.23
C VAL A 318 -16.74 6.51 -25.49
N LYS A 319 -16.00 6.62 -26.60
CA LYS A 319 -14.92 5.69 -26.93
C LYS A 319 -13.79 5.75 -25.92
N ASP A 320 -13.45 6.94 -25.45
CA ASP A 320 -12.37 7.13 -24.48
C ASP A 320 -12.78 6.59 -23.11
N PHE A 321 -14.04 6.77 -22.71
CA PHE A 321 -14.57 6.14 -21.48
C PHE A 321 -14.37 4.62 -21.50
N TRP A 322 -14.79 3.96 -22.58
CA TRP A 322 -14.63 2.50 -22.71
C TRP A 322 -13.17 2.08 -22.82
N HIS A 323 -12.32 2.89 -23.44
CA HIS A 323 -10.88 2.64 -23.49
C HIS A 323 -10.26 2.70 -22.09
N PHE A 324 -10.52 3.75 -21.30
CA PHE A 324 -10.06 3.87 -19.92
C PHE A 324 -10.61 2.75 -19.03
N SER A 325 -11.88 2.40 -19.18
CA SER A 325 -12.51 1.30 -18.44
C SER A 325 -11.85 -0.04 -18.76
N LYS A 326 -11.62 -0.34 -20.04
CA LYS A 326 -10.94 -1.57 -20.49
C LYS A 326 -9.48 -1.63 -20.02
N ALA A 327 -8.71 -0.56 -20.23
CA ALA A 327 -7.32 -0.48 -19.77
C ALA A 327 -7.24 -0.60 -18.24
N GLY A 328 -8.16 0.03 -17.52
CA GLY A 328 -8.26 -0.12 -16.06
C GLY A 328 -8.57 -1.54 -15.62
N ARG A 329 -9.39 -2.29 -16.36
CA ARG A 329 -9.69 -3.70 -16.10
C ARG A 329 -8.46 -4.59 -16.36
N GLU A 330 -7.77 -4.38 -17.49
CA GLU A 330 -6.52 -5.08 -17.82
C GLU A 330 -5.43 -4.82 -16.77
N LEU A 331 -5.24 -3.55 -16.38
CA LEU A 331 -4.33 -3.18 -15.30
C LEU A 331 -4.74 -3.83 -13.97
N ALA A 332 -6.04 -3.89 -13.67
CA ALA A 332 -6.51 -4.49 -12.42
C ALA A 332 -6.25 -6.00 -12.39
N GLU A 333 -6.57 -6.71 -13.46
CA GLU A 333 -6.30 -8.15 -13.61
C GLU A 333 -4.81 -8.46 -13.46
N LEU A 334 -3.95 -7.66 -14.12
CA LEU A 334 -2.51 -7.78 -14.04
C LEU A 334 -1.98 -7.56 -12.61
N HIS A 335 -2.44 -6.49 -11.94
CA HIS A 335 -1.97 -6.12 -10.60
C HIS A 335 -2.52 -7.00 -9.48
N ILE A 336 -3.71 -7.59 -9.65
CA ILE A 336 -4.27 -8.55 -8.67
C ILE A 336 -3.56 -9.90 -8.80
N ASN A 337 -3.28 -10.33 -10.02
CA ASN A 337 -2.68 -11.64 -10.32
C ASN A 337 -1.17 -11.55 -10.59
N TYR A 338 -0.50 -10.55 -10.00
CA TYR A 338 0.91 -10.23 -10.22
C TYR A 338 1.89 -11.37 -9.91
N GLU A 339 1.47 -12.41 -9.17
CA GLU A 339 2.29 -13.58 -8.84
C GLU A 339 2.26 -14.64 -9.94
N ALA A 340 1.26 -14.61 -10.82
CA ALA A 340 0.99 -15.64 -11.83
C ALA A 340 1.35 -15.20 -13.26
N VAL A 341 1.94 -14.02 -13.44
CA VAL A 341 2.34 -13.53 -14.76
C VAL A 341 3.62 -14.26 -15.18
N PRO A 342 3.69 -14.82 -16.40
CA PRO A 342 4.88 -15.53 -16.85
C PRO A 342 6.10 -14.59 -16.89
N PRO A 343 7.33 -15.12 -16.80
CA PRO A 343 8.55 -14.32 -16.97
C PRO A 343 8.56 -13.52 -18.28
N ALA A 344 9.14 -12.32 -18.24
CA ALA A 344 9.29 -11.49 -19.43
C ALA A 344 10.19 -12.17 -20.48
N LYS A 345 9.83 -12.06 -21.76
CA LYS A 345 10.65 -12.57 -22.86
C LYS A 345 12.01 -11.87 -22.87
N GLY A 346 13.07 -12.65 -23.05
CA GLY A 346 14.44 -12.15 -23.13
C GLY A 346 15.15 -12.00 -21.79
N VAL A 347 14.47 -12.08 -20.64
CA VAL A 347 15.12 -12.13 -19.33
C VAL A 347 15.80 -13.50 -19.15
N ILE A 348 17.09 -13.49 -18.78
CA ILE A 348 17.92 -14.70 -18.71
C ILE A 348 18.23 -15.02 -17.25
N LEU A 349 18.00 -16.27 -16.86
CA LEU A 349 18.43 -16.84 -15.58
C LEU A 349 19.79 -17.52 -15.74
N LEU A 350 20.77 -17.07 -14.98
CA LEU A 350 22.09 -17.69 -14.87
C LEU A 350 22.22 -18.38 -13.51
N TYR A 351 22.64 -19.65 -13.54
CA TYR A 351 22.98 -20.41 -12.35
C TYR A 351 24.51 -20.48 -12.25
N ASN A 352 25.06 -19.70 -11.33
CA ASN A 352 26.49 -19.61 -11.11
C ASN A 352 26.99 -20.89 -10.42
N ASN A 353 28.15 -21.38 -10.86
CA ASN A 353 28.83 -22.54 -10.28
C ASN A 353 28.07 -23.88 -10.40
N ILE A 354 27.14 -23.99 -11.35
CA ILE A 354 26.46 -25.26 -11.70
C ILE A 354 26.58 -25.46 -13.22
N PRO A 355 27.17 -26.57 -13.70
CA PRO A 355 27.27 -26.84 -15.14
C PRO A 355 25.89 -26.94 -15.81
N THR A 356 25.73 -26.36 -17.01
CA THR A 356 24.45 -26.32 -17.76
C THR A 356 23.83 -27.70 -17.96
N GLU A 357 24.65 -28.72 -18.22
CA GLU A 357 24.21 -30.11 -18.40
C GLU A 357 23.57 -30.71 -17.14
N GLU A 358 24.00 -30.27 -15.95
CA GLU A 358 23.41 -30.70 -14.67
C GLU A 358 22.10 -29.97 -14.38
N ILE A 359 21.95 -28.73 -14.86
CA ILE A 359 20.71 -27.95 -14.75
C ILE A 359 19.62 -28.57 -15.63
N GLU A 360 19.94 -28.91 -16.87
CA GLU A 360 18.99 -29.54 -17.81
C GLU A 360 18.56 -30.92 -17.32
N LYS A 361 19.50 -31.73 -16.81
CA LYS A 361 19.18 -33.02 -16.16
C LYS A 361 18.38 -32.83 -14.88
N GLY A 362 18.69 -31.82 -14.06
CA GLY A 362 18.00 -31.53 -12.80
C GLY A 362 16.55 -31.08 -12.98
N LEU A 363 16.28 -30.25 -13.99
CA LEU A 363 14.94 -29.82 -14.39
C LEU A 363 14.07 -30.98 -14.90
N GLN A 364 14.68 -32.07 -15.39
CA GLN A 364 14.00 -33.24 -15.93
C GLN A 364 13.93 -34.45 -14.98
N SER A 365 14.82 -34.58 -13.99
CA SER A 365 15.01 -35.84 -13.25
C SER A 365 14.86 -35.77 -11.72
N SER A 366 14.48 -34.62 -11.15
CA SER A 366 14.28 -34.43 -9.69
C SER A 366 15.48 -34.79 -8.80
N LYS A 367 16.66 -35.02 -9.38
CA LYS A 367 17.92 -35.31 -8.69
C LYS A 367 18.97 -34.30 -9.12
N MET A 368 18.90 -33.11 -8.54
CA MET A 368 19.88 -32.05 -8.76
C MET A 368 20.76 -31.94 -7.49
N GLN A 369 21.99 -31.42 -7.62
CA GLN A 369 22.55 -30.64 -6.50
C GLN A 369 21.51 -29.54 -6.19
N GLU A 370 21.05 -29.44 -4.95
CA GLU A 370 19.98 -28.54 -4.56
C GLU A 370 20.33 -27.09 -4.96
N ILE A 371 19.69 -26.55 -6.01
CA ILE A 371 19.75 -25.13 -6.30
C ILE A 371 19.12 -24.43 -5.10
N ASN A 372 19.91 -23.56 -4.46
CA ASN A 372 19.45 -22.75 -3.38
C ASN A 372 18.61 -21.59 -3.94
N TYR A 373 17.29 -21.68 -3.78
CA TYR A 373 16.35 -20.60 -4.12
C TYR A 373 16.13 -19.62 -2.97
N MET A 374 16.77 -19.81 -1.82
CA MET A 374 16.59 -18.91 -0.69
C MET A 374 17.23 -17.54 -0.97
N VAL A 375 16.53 -16.49 -0.53
CA VAL A 375 17.00 -15.12 -0.59
C VAL A 375 17.53 -14.69 0.77
N THR A 376 18.72 -14.11 0.79
CA THR A 376 19.17 -13.30 1.93
C THR A 376 18.87 -11.84 1.66
N LYS A 377 19.36 -11.33 0.52
CA LYS A 377 19.39 -9.91 0.21
C LYS A 377 19.76 -9.69 -1.27
N MET A 378 18.79 -9.42 -2.15
CA MET A 378 19.03 -9.20 -3.59
C MET A 378 19.73 -7.87 -3.88
N ARG A 379 20.65 -7.79 -4.84
CA ARG A 379 21.39 -6.55 -5.12
C ARG A 379 21.67 -6.37 -6.61
N PHE A 380 21.77 -5.11 -7.03
CA PHE A 380 22.40 -4.79 -8.30
C PHE A 380 23.91 -4.98 -8.21
N PRO A 381 24.61 -5.35 -9.30
CA PRO A 381 26.08 -5.38 -9.32
C PRO A 381 26.69 -4.02 -8.97
N LYS A 382 26.08 -2.95 -9.50
CA LYS A 382 26.38 -1.54 -9.20
C LYS A 382 25.07 -0.75 -9.18
N LYS A 383 25.06 0.40 -8.51
CA LYS A 383 23.84 1.20 -8.29
C LYS A 383 23.09 1.58 -9.60
N ASP A 384 23.85 1.77 -10.67
CA ASP A 384 23.40 2.18 -12.00
C ASP A 384 23.20 1.01 -12.99
N GLN A 385 23.69 -0.19 -12.66
CA GLN A 385 23.55 -1.37 -13.50
C GLN A 385 22.23 -2.12 -13.19
N LYS A 386 21.12 -1.65 -13.77
CA LYS A 386 19.76 -2.18 -13.51
C LYS A 386 19.30 -3.28 -14.46
N ASP A 387 20.08 -3.63 -15.47
CA ASP A 387 19.83 -4.76 -16.38
C ASP A 387 20.10 -6.13 -15.72
N THR A 388 20.75 -6.14 -14.55
CA THR A 388 21.19 -7.34 -13.86
C THR A 388 20.85 -7.28 -12.37
N ILE A 389 20.34 -8.37 -11.80
CA ILE A 389 20.09 -8.55 -10.37
C ILE A 389 20.79 -9.81 -9.88
N HIS A 390 21.66 -9.68 -8.89
CA HIS A 390 22.14 -10.80 -8.09
C HIS A 390 21.05 -11.18 -7.09
N TYR A 391 20.42 -12.34 -7.32
CA TYR A 391 19.37 -12.85 -6.47
C TYR A 391 19.97 -13.45 -5.18
N ASN A 392 20.97 -14.31 -5.34
CA ASN A 392 21.82 -14.84 -4.28
C ASN A 392 23.19 -15.26 -4.86
N ASN A 393 23.97 -16.07 -4.13
CA ASN A 393 25.29 -16.53 -4.59
C ASN A 393 25.25 -17.50 -5.79
N GLN A 394 24.12 -18.16 -6.03
CA GLN A 394 23.94 -19.15 -7.09
C GLN A 394 23.10 -18.64 -8.25
N ILE A 395 22.27 -17.62 -8.08
CA ILE A 395 21.29 -17.19 -9.08
C ILE A 395 21.50 -15.72 -9.43
N THR A 396 21.64 -15.43 -10.73
CA THR A 396 21.68 -14.07 -11.28
C THR A 396 20.67 -13.93 -12.41
N ILE A 397 19.90 -12.85 -12.39
CA ILE A 397 18.94 -12.49 -13.43
C ILE A 397 19.58 -11.41 -14.28
N THR A 398 19.64 -11.59 -15.60
CA THR A 398 20.28 -10.66 -16.54
C THR A 398 19.34 -10.32 -17.69
N ASN A 399 19.74 -9.32 -18.48
CA ASN A 399 18.96 -8.81 -19.62
C ASN A 399 17.56 -8.32 -19.23
N ILE A 400 17.45 -7.68 -18.06
CA ILE A 400 16.22 -7.05 -17.59
C ILE A 400 16.02 -5.75 -18.38
N PRO A 401 14.91 -5.59 -19.12
CA PRO A 401 14.68 -4.36 -19.88
C PRO A 401 14.54 -3.14 -18.94
N LEU A 402 15.31 -2.08 -19.17
CA LEU A 402 15.32 -0.89 -18.30
C LEU A 402 13.95 -0.22 -18.17
N LYS A 403 13.12 -0.31 -19.23
CA LYS A 403 11.74 0.17 -19.25
C LYS A 403 10.86 -0.45 -18.14
N ALA A 404 11.21 -1.64 -17.64
CA ALA A 404 10.49 -2.26 -16.53
C ALA A 404 10.62 -1.46 -15.22
N TYR A 405 11.63 -0.59 -15.08
CA TYR A 405 11.79 0.25 -13.90
C TYR A 405 10.93 1.52 -13.94
N ASP A 406 10.32 1.85 -15.08
CA ASP A 406 9.46 3.03 -15.24
C ASP A 406 8.11 2.86 -14.51
N TYR A 407 7.72 1.62 -14.21
CA TYR A 407 6.54 1.38 -13.37
C TYR A 407 6.86 1.68 -11.90
N ILE A 408 6.62 2.94 -11.52
CA ILE A 408 6.77 3.45 -10.16
C ILE A 408 5.45 3.36 -9.40
N VAL A 409 5.52 2.76 -8.21
CA VAL A 409 4.42 2.69 -7.25
C VAL A 409 4.95 3.09 -5.87
N ASN A 410 4.28 4.02 -5.19
CA ASN A 410 4.70 4.58 -3.90
C ASN A 410 6.19 5.02 -3.91
N GLY A 411 6.58 5.73 -4.97
CA GLY A 411 7.89 6.34 -5.24
C GLY A 411 9.08 5.37 -5.34
N LYS A 412 8.85 4.13 -5.76
CA LYS A 412 9.90 3.16 -6.10
C LYS A 412 9.41 2.24 -7.23
N SER A 413 10.31 1.68 -8.03
CA SER A 413 9.90 0.71 -9.05
C SER A 413 9.32 -0.56 -8.41
N ALA A 414 8.37 -1.21 -9.09
CA ALA A 414 7.81 -2.47 -8.62
C ALA A 414 8.90 -3.54 -8.37
N ILE A 415 9.93 -3.59 -9.22
CA ILE A 415 11.09 -4.48 -9.07
C ILE A 415 11.88 -4.17 -7.79
N GLU A 416 12.17 -2.90 -7.54
CA GLU A 416 12.93 -2.48 -6.37
C GLU A 416 12.13 -2.70 -5.06
N TRP A 417 10.79 -2.72 -5.11
CA TRP A 417 9.96 -3.15 -3.98
C TRP A 417 10.21 -4.62 -3.62
N ILE A 418 10.27 -5.51 -4.62
CA ILE A 418 10.59 -6.91 -4.39
C ILE A 418 11.99 -7.03 -3.76
N MET A 419 12.98 -6.35 -4.31
CA MET A 419 14.36 -6.34 -3.77
C MET A 419 14.47 -5.79 -2.35
N GLU A 420 13.66 -4.80 -1.99
CA GLU A 420 13.66 -4.22 -0.64
C GLU A 420 12.92 -5.10 0.37
N ARG A 421 11.79 -5.70 -0.03
CA ARG A 421 10.88 -6.38 0.91
C ARG A 421 11.17 -7.85 1.07
N TYR A 422 11.69 -8.51 0.04
CA TYR A 422 12.12 -9.91 0.10
C TYR A 422 13.61 -9.98 0.47
N GLN A 423 13.93 -9.54 1.69
CA GLN A 423 15.23 -9.74 2.33
C GLN A 423 15.02 -10.13 3.80
N ILE A 424 15.96 -10.88 4.38
CA ILE A 424 15.91 -11.22 5.81
C ILE A 424 16.13 -9.94 6.61
N THR A 425 15.22 -9.63 7.54
CA THR A 425 15.32 -8.47 8.42
C THR A 425 15.01 -8.84 9.86
N THR A 426 15.71 -8.22 10.80
CA THR A 426 15.43 -8.34 12.23
C THR A 426 15.09 -6.96 12.79
N HIS A 427 13.92 -6.84 13.42
CA HIS A 427 13.53 -5.60 14.07
C HIS A 427 14.40 -5.37 15.30
N LYS A 428 15.10 -4.24 15.34
CA LYS A 428 16.17 -3.98 16.32
C LYS A 428 15.68 -4.05 17.76
N GLU A 429 14.52 -3.47 18.05
CA GLU A 429 14.02 -3.31 19.42
C GLU A 429 13.35 -4.58 19.95
N SER A 430 12.61 -5.30 19.09
CA SER A 430 11.91 -6.52 19.50
C SER A 430 12.72 -7.80 19.30
N GLY A 431 13.80 -7.75 18.51
CA GLY A 431 14.56 -8.94 18.11
C GLY A 431 13.83 -9.87 17.14
N ILE A 432 12.59 -9.53 16.74
CA ILE A 432 11.78 -10.37 15.85
C ILE A 432 12.37 -10.36 14.45
N THR A 433 12.65 -11.55 13.94
CA THR A 433 13.12 -11.74 12.57
C THR A 433 11.94 -12.03 11.63
N ASN A 434 11.98 -11.41 10.45
CA ASN A 434 11.09 -11.69 9.34
C ASN A 434 11.93 -12.25 8.19
N ASN A 435 11.71 -13.53 7.88
CA ASN A 435 12.40 -14.25 6.82
C ASN A 435 11.41 -14.54 5.67
N PRO A 436 11.58 -13.91 4.49
CA PRO A 436 10.66 -14.11 3.38
C PRO A 436 10.67 -15.54 2.83
N ASN A 437 11.73 -16.31 3.08
CA ASN A 437 11.80 -17.72 2.65
C ASN A 437 10.76 -18.58 3.37
N ASP A 438 10.35 -18.22 4.58
CA ASP A 438 9.32 -18.95 5.32
C ASP A 438 7.98 -18.90 4.59
N TRP A 439 7.70 -17.78 3.89
CA TRP A 439 6.53 -17.68 3.02
C TRP A 439 6.60 -18.65 1.85
N ALA A 440 7.77 -18.74 1.19
CA ALA A 440 8.01 -19.67 0.09
C ALA A 440 7.81 -21.13 0.53
N THR A 441 8.28 -21.48 1.73
CA THR A 441 8.04 -22.77 2.38
C THR A 441 6.55 -23.01 2.63
N GLU A 442 5.83 -22.02 3.19
CA GLU A 442 4.40 -22.16 3.50
C GLU A 442 3.51 -22.34 2.28
N VAL A 443 3.85 -21.71 1.15
CA VAL A 443 3.13 -21.91 -0.11
C VAL A 443 3.60 -23.17 -0.86
N GLY A 444 4.57 -23.90 -0.32
CA GLY A 444 5.09 -25.14 -0.92
C GLY A 444 5.88 -24.92 -2.21
N ASN A 445 6.41 -23.71 -2.44
CA ASN A 445 7.18 -23.39 -3.63
C ASN A 445 8.50 -22.71 -3.25
N PRO A 446 9.63 -23.46 -3.20
CA PRO A 446 10.95 -22.90 -2.91
C PRO A 446 11.38 -21.78 -3.86
N ARG A 447 10.89 -21.80 -5.10
CA ARG A 447 11.19 -20.82 -6.15
C ARG A 447 10.27 -19.61 -6.13
N TYR A 448 9.29 -19.55 -5.23
CA TYR A 448 8.25 -18.51 -5.17
C TYR A 448 8.80 -17.09 -5.31
N ILE A 449 9.85 -16.74 -4.57
CA ILE A 449 10.39 -15.37 -4.57
C ILE A 449 11.09 -15.05 -5.90
N LEU A 450 11.80 -16.03 -6.48
CA LEU A 450 12.42 -15.90 -7.81
C LEU A 450 11.36 -15.73 -8.89
N ASP A 451 10.32 -16.57 -8.89
CA ASP A 451 9.22 -16.49 -9.84
C ASP A 451 8.44 -15.19 -9.71
N LEU A 452 8.21 -14.73 -8.46
CA LEU A 452 7.60 -13.43 -8.20
C LEU A 452 8.42 -12.30 -8.80
N LEU A 453 9.75 -12.28 -8.63
CA LEU A 453 10.59 -11.24 -9.21
C LEU A 453 10.51 -11.25 -10.75
N LEU A 454 10.56 -12.42 -11.37
CA LEU A 454 10.43 -12.57 -12.83
C LEU A 454 9.06 -12.12 -13.35
N SER A 455 8.01 -12.47 -12.61
CA SER A 455 6.64 -12.06 -12.86
C SER A 455 6.51 -10.54 -12.78
N ILE A 456 7.06 -9.91 -11.74
CA ILE A 456 7.00 -8.45 -11.54
C ILE A 456 7.75 -7.67 -12.62
N ILE A 457 8.85 -8.21 -13.16
CA ILE A 457 9.50 -7.60 -14.34
C ILE A 457 8.50 -7.52 -15.50
N ASN A 458 7.77 -8.61 -15.77
CA ASN A 458 6.79 -8.64 -16.86
C ASN A 458 5.55 -7.79 -16.57
N VAL A 459 5.02 -7.84 -15.34
CA VAL A 459 3.94 -6.95 -14.86
C VAL A 459 4.31 -5.49 -15.11
N SER A 460 5.54 -5.11 -14.82
CA SER A 460 6.00 -3.73 -15.02
C SER A 460 6.02 -3.34 -16.48
N LEU A 461 6.52 -4.22 -17.37
CA LEU A 461 6.55 -3.96 -18.81
C LEU A 461 5.14 -3.82 -19.40
N GLN A 462 4.24 -4.74 -19.06
CA GLN A 462 2.84 -4.71 -19.52
C GLN A 462 2.10 -3.50 -18.96
N THR A 463 2.35 -3.12 -17.70
CA THR A 463 1.76 -1.92 -17.11
C THR A 463 2.18 -0.68 -17.89
N VAL A 464 3.47 -0.53 -18.16
CA VAL A 464 3.99 0.61 -18.95
C VAL A 464 3.43 0.59 -20.36
N GLU A 465 3.24 -0.57 -20.99
CA GLU A 465 2.61 -0.69 -22.31
C GLU A 465 1.15 -0.23 -22.30
N ILE A 466 0.33 -0.72 -21.36
CA ILE A 466 -1.08 -0.33 -21.24
C ILE A 466 -1.19 1.18 -20.98
N VAL A 467 -0.36 1.72 -20.07
CA VAL A 467 -0.36 3.14 -19.73
C VAL A 467 0.01 4.03 -20.92
N ASN A 468 1.00 3.63 -21.74
CA ASN A 468 1.40 4.38 -22.94
C ASN A 468 0.32 4.37 -24.03
N ASN A 469 -0.60 3.41 -24.00
CA ASN A 469 -1.69 3.29 -24.97
C ASN A 469 -3.00 3.96 -24.50
N LEU A 470 -3.02 4.56 -23.31
CA LEU A 470 -4.19 5.27 -22.81
C LEU A 470 -4.57 6.46 -23.73
N PRO A 471 -5.87 6.80 -23.84
CA PRO A 471 -6.28 8.00 -24.53
C PRO A 471 -5.64 9.24 -23.92
N LYS A 472 -5.30 10.22 -24.76
CA LYS A 472 -4.85 11.52 -24.29
C LYS A 472 -6.00 12.24 -23.59
N LEU A 473 -5.68 12.93 -22.49
CA LEU A 473 -6.64 13.79 -21.81
C LEU A 473 -6.34 15.24 -22.13
N GLU A 474 -7.33 15.91 -22.74
CA GLU A 474 -7.35 17.36 -22.92
C GLU A 474 -8.29 17.96 -21.85
N PHE A 475 -7.88 19.09 -21.27
CA PHE A 475 -8.45 19.67 -20.06
C PHE A 475 -8.77 21.15 -20.24
#